data_AF-A0A1G2K407-F1
#
_entry.id   AF-A0A1G2K407-F1
#
_cell.length_a   1.000
_cell.length_b   1.000
_cell.length_c   1.000
_cell.angle_alpha   90.00
_cell.angle_beta   90.00
_cell.angle_gamma   90.00
#
_symmetry.space_group_name_H-M   'P 1'
#
loop_
_entity.id
_entity.type
_entity.pdbx_description
1 polymer ?
#
loop_
_entity_poly.entity_id
_entity_poly.type
_entity_poly.pdbx_seq_one_letter_code
_entity_poly.pdbx_strand_id
1 'polypeptide(L)'
;MKGKKEVRKKRNQNKWGNLKSGRNYVLKDLGRPAVFFIPSYKLKGRVDSRAIQDGLHSFLVRNFGAFTSTLVPYFGHWKNDGAELIYDESCMYEVSFLGKERIPPLLEKLAEVAESIGEDCIYFKAGQYSCSVWPKKKTAGEKGHRT
;
A
#
# COMPACT_ATOMS: atom_id res chain seq x y z
N MET A 1 6.06 -43.24 -4.60
CA MET A 1 6.39 -41.81 -4.87
C MET A 1 5.49 -41.18 -5.94
N LYS A 2 4.14 -41.26 -5.84
CA LYS A 2 3.22 -40.64 -6.83
C LYS A 2 2.40 -39.45 -6.30
N GLY A 3 2.34 -39.22 -4.98
CA GLY A 3 1.42 -38.22 -4.38
C GLY A 3 1.91 -36.77 -4.26
N LYS A 4 3.18 -36.45 -4.54
CA LYS A 4 3.71 -35.06 -4.36
C LYS A 4 3.60 -34.17 -5.61
N LYS A 5 3.36 -34.73 -6.80
CA LYS A 5 3.25 -33.95 -8.06
C LYS A 5 1.85 -33.36 -8.30
N GLU A 6 0.78 -33.98 -7.78
CA GLU A 6 -0.59 -33.48 -7.97
C GLU A 6 -0.95 -32.27 -7.10
N VAL A 7 -0.35 -32.16 -5.91
CA VAL A 7 -0.65 -31.05 -4.98
C VAL A 7 -0.09 -29.70 -5.47
N ARG A 8 0.90 -29.70 -6.37
CA ARG A 8 1.53 -28.47 -6.90
C ARG A 8 0.73 -27.77 -8.00
N LYS A 9 -0.30 -28.39 -8.58
CA LYS A 9 -1.01 -27.85 -9.77
C LYS A 9 -2.19 -26.90 -9.48
N LYS A 10 -2.62 -26.73 -8.23
CA LYS A 10 -3.84 -25.94 -7.90
C LYS A 10 -3.62 -24.44 -7.58
N ARG A 11 -2.39 -23.91 -7.63
CA ARG A 11 -2.12 -22.58 -7.02
C ARG A 11 -2.14 -21.37 -7.96
N ASN A 12 -2.31 -21.56 -9.28
CA ASN A 12 -2.21 -20.48 -10.28
C ASN A 12 -3.31 -20.54 -11.36
N GLN A 13 -4.53 -20.96 -11.01
CA GLN A 13 -5.66 -20.73 -11.92
C GLN A 13 -6.05 -19.25 -11.83
N ASN A 14 -5.90 -18.54 -12.96
CA ASN A 14 -6.48 -17.21 -13.16
C ASN A 14 -7.99 -17.32 -12.84
N LYS A 15 -8.43 -16.59 -11.81
CA LYS A 15 -9.81 -16.65 -11.30
C LYS A 15 -10.85 -16.22 -12.33
N TRP A 16 -10.41 -15.54 -13.38
CA TRP A 16 -11.22 -15.03 -14.47
C TRP A 16 -11.26 -15.97 -15.69
N GLY A 17 -10.55 -17.11 -15.65
CA GLY A 17 -10.36 -18.00 -16.80
C GLY A 17 -11.65 -18.48 -17.46
N ASN A 18 -12.69 -18.76 -16.66
CA ASN A 18 -13.97 -19.29 -17.13
C ASN A 18 -14.87 -18.23 -17.80
N LEU A 19 -14.52 -16.95 -17.72
CA LEU A 19 -15.34 -15.86 -18.27
C LEU A 19 -14.97 -15.51 -19.72
N LYS A 20 -13.96 -16.15 -20.30
CA LYS A 20 -13.34 -15.71 -21.56
C LYS A 20 -14.05 -16.15 -22.84
N SER A 21 -14.90 -17.18 -22.81
CA SER A 21 -15.39 -17.82 -24.05
C SER A 21 -16.42 -16.98 -24.80
N GLY A 22 -16.15 -16.68 -26.09
CA GLY A 22 -17.10 -16.07 -27.04
C GLY A 22 -17.36 -14.57 -26.87
N ARG A 23 -16.46 -13.83 -26.19
CA ARG A 23 -16.64 -12.41 -25.84
C ARG A 23 -15.59 -11.52 -26.50
N ASN A 24 -15.92 -10.25 -26.76
CA ASN A 24 -15.01 -9.23 -27.33
C ASN A 24 -14.22 -8.48 -26.23
N TYR A 25 -13.56 -9.20 -25.32
CA TYR A 25 -12.70 -8.60 -24.30
C TYR A 25 -11.56 -9.53 -23.85
N VAL A 26 -10.51 -8.96 -23.25
CA VAL A 26 -9.42 -9.70 -22.62
C VAL A 26 -9.36 -9.38 -21.13
N LEU A 27 -9.42 -10.40 -20.28
CA LEU A 27 -9.25 -10.26 -18.84
C LEU A 27 -7.80 -10.52 -18.42
N LYS A 28 -7.19 -9.51 -17.81
CA LYS A 28 -5.88 -9.59 -17.16
C LYS A 28 -6.08 -9.69 -15.65
N ASP A 29 -5.52 -10.73 -15.05
CA ASP A 29 -5.56 -10.89 -13.60
C ASP A 29 -4.58 -9.89 -12.97
N LEU A 30 -5.09 -9.00 -12.12
CA LEU A 30 -4.29 -8.02 -11.38
C LEU A 30 -3.92 -8.53 -9.98
N GLY A 31 -4.40 -9.71 -9.58
CA GLY A 31 -4.10 -10.33 -8.30
C GLY A 31 -4.99 -9.85 -7.17
N ARG A 32 -4.40 -9.51 -6.01
CA ARG A 32 -5.15 -9.11 -4.82
C ARG A 32 -5.02 -7.59 -4.59
N PRO A 33 -6.08 -6.93 -4.12
CA PRO A 33 -6.00 -5.54 -3.73
C PRO A 33 -5.23 -5.39 -2.42
N ALA A 34 -4.51 -4.29 -2.32
CA ALA A 34 -4.03 -3.71 -1.08
C ALA A 34 -4.57 -2.28 -0.95
N VAL A 35 -4.99 -1.94 0.26
CA VAL A 35 -5.66 -0.69 0.61
C VAL A 35 -4.92 -0.02 1.75
N PHE A 36 -4.72 1.29 1.66
CA PHE A 36 -4.13 2.09 2.73
C PHE A 36 -4.71 3.50 2.76
N PHE A 37 -4.57 4.17 3.90
CA PHE A 37 -5.17 5.48 4.15
C PHE A 37 -4.09 6.49 4.52
N ILE A 38 -4.18 7.69 3.95
CA ILE A 38 -3.27 8.79 4.27
C ILE A 38 -4.12 10.06 4.47
N PRO A 39 -3.92 10.83 5.55
CA PRO A 39 -4.63 12.09 5.74
C PRO A 39 -4.50 13.02 4.53
N SER A 40 -5.63 13.48 4.01
CA SER A 40 -5.72 14.17 2.72
C SER A 40 -4.92 15.48 2.71
N TYR A 41 -4.98 16.23 3.81
CA TYR A 41 -4.31 17.51 3.97
C TYR A 41 -2.79 17.34 4.06
N LYS A 42 -2.30 16.22 4.59
CA LYS A 42 -0.86 15.92 4.71
C LYS A 42 -0.22 15.51 3.38
N LEU A 43 -1.00 14.95 2.44
CA LEU A 43 -0.52 14.62 1.08
C LEU A 43 -0.06 15.85 0.29
N LYS A 44 -0.61 17.03 0.61
CA LYS A 44 -0.25 18.32 -0.02
C LYS A 44 1.10 18.86 0.48
N GLY A 45 1.68 18.24 1.51
CA GLY A 45 3.03 18.56 1.99
C GLY A 45 4.10 18.36 0.91
N ARG A 46 5.23 19.04 1.08
CA ARG A 46 6.37 18.96 0.15
C ARG A 46 7.61 18.44 0.89
N VAL A 47 8.38 17.59 0.21
CA VAL A 47 9.73 17.16 0.61
C VAL A 47 10.66 17.53 -0.55
N ASP A 48 11.75 18.24 -0.27
CA ASP A 48 12.72 18.69 -1.28
C ASP A 48 12.06 19.31 -2.52
N SER A 49 11.09 20.22 -2.29
CA SER A 49 10.29 20.92 -3.31
C SER A 49 9.33 20.07 -4.16
N ARG A 50 9.26 18.74 -3.97
CA ARG A 50 8.26 17.86 -4.61
C ARG A 50 7.09 17.56 -3.68
N ALA A 51 5.88 17.51 -4.22
CA ALA A 51 4.72 17.09 -3.44
C ALA A 51 4.86 15.61 -3.07
N ILE A 52 4.58 15.27 -1.81
CA ILE A 52 4.62 13.88 -1.32
C ILE A 52 3.67 13.00 -2.15
N GLN A 53 2.52 13.57 -2.50
CA GLN A 53 1.53 12.95 -3.38
C GLN A 53 2.11 12.52 -4.73
N ASP A 54 2.84 13.39 -5.43
CA ASP A 54 3.41 13.08 -6.75
C ASP A 54 4.44 11.95 -6.67
N GLY A 55 5.25 11.95 -5.59
CA GLY A 55 6.22 10.89 -5.33
C GLY A 55 5.56 9.54 -5.06
N LEU A 56 4.48 9.53 -4.27
CA LEU A 56 3.67 8.34 -4.04
C LEU A 56 3.02 7.86 -5.33
N HIS A 57 2.34 8.74 -6.08
CA HIS A 57 1.65 8.39 -7.33
C HIS A 57 2.62 7.81 -8.35
N SER A 58 3.78 8.43 -8.53
CA SER A 58 4.83 7.94 -9.42
C SER A 58 5.33 6.56 -9.00
N PHE A 59 5.53 6.35 -7.70
CA PHE A 59 5.90 5.03 -7.18
C PHE A 59 4.82 3.98 -7.47
N LEU A 60 3.55 4.31 -7.22
CA LEU A 60 2.44 3.37 -7.38
C LEU A 60 2.25 2.98 -8.85
N VAL A 61 2.27 3.94 -9.78
CA VAL A 61 2.20 3.66 -11.22
C VAL A 61 3.41 2.84 -11.69
N ARG A 62 4.63 3.25 -11.32
CA ARG A 62 5.85 2.56 -11.76
C ARG A 62 5.90 1.11 -11.28
N ASN A 63 5.44 0.83 -10.07
CA ASN A 63 5.51 -0.50 -9.50
C ASN A 63 4.26 -1.33 -9.83
N PHE A 64 3.06 -0.79 -9.69
CA PHE A 64 1.81 -1.55 -9.74
C PHE A 64 1.05 -1.36 -11.07
N GLY A 65 1.51 -0.46 -11.93
CA GLY A 65 0.91 -0.15 -13.23
C GLY A 65 -0.29 0.79 -13.13
N ALA A 66 -1.05 0.73 -12.04
CA ALA A 66 -2.16 1.62 -11.76
C ALA A 66 -2.44 1.66 -10.25
N PHE A 67 -3.12 2.72 -9.83
CA PHE A 67 -3.77 2.82 -8.52
C PHE A 67 -5.08 3.59 -8.69
N THR A 68 -6.00 3.41 -7.75
CA THR A 68 -7.14 4.31 -7.57
C THR A 68 -7.01 5.01 -6.23
N SER A 69 -7.61 6.19 -6.13
CA SER A 69 -7.73 6.89 -4.86
C SER A 69 -9.14 7.43 -4.68
N THR A 70 -9.57 7.55 -3.43
CA THR A 70 -10.88 8.08 -3.07
C THR A 70 -10.73 8.94 -1.84
N LEU A 71 -11.25 10.16 -1.88
CA LEU A 71 -11.35 11.00 -0.68
C LEU A 71 -12.44 10.42 0.20
N VAL A 72 -12.11 10.15 1.46
CA VAL A 72 -13.03 9.61 2.44
C VAL A 72 -13.17 10.62 3.58
N PRO A 73 -14.27 11.39 3.60
CA PRO A 73 -14.42 12.55 4.50
C PRO A 73 -14.43 12.18 5.99
N TYR A 74 -14.74 10.91 6.33
CA TYR A 74 -14.88 10.44 7.70
C TYR A 74 -14.25 9.06 7.91
N PHE A 75 -13.04 8.82 7.37
CA PHE A 75 -12.41 7.51 7.56
C PHE A 75 -11.40 7.51 8.70
N GLY A 76 -11.85 6.95 9.81
CA GLY A 76 -11.00 6.48 10.89
C GLY A 76 -11.26 7.21 12.19
N HIS A 77 -11.53 6.42 13.22
CA HIS A 77 -11.45 6.85 14.60
C HIS A 77 -10.24 6.12 15.18
N TRP A 78 -9.23 6.86 15.60
CA TRP A 78 -8.09 6.26 16.29
C TRP A 78 -7.77 7.02 17.55
N LYS A 79 -7.14 6.31 18.48
CA LYS A 79 -6.58 6.89 19.68
C LYS A 79 -5.12 7.24 19.41
N ASN A 80 -4.75 8.49 19.62
CA ASN A 80 -3.34 8.87 19.69
C ASN A 80 -2.69 8.29 20.98
N ASP A 81 -1.39 8.53 21.17
CA ASP A 81 -0.66 8.13 22.38
C ASP A 81 -1.24 8.75 23.67
N GLY A 82 -1.99 9.85 23.57
CA GLY A 82 -2.74 10.48 24.66
C GLY A 82 -4.15 9.90 24.90
N ALA A 83 -4.53 8.84 24.17
CA ALA A 83 -5.85 8.21 24.18
C ALA A 83 -7.02 9.10 23.69
N GLU A 84 -6.73 10.22 23.04
CA GLU A 84 -7.73 11.11 22.45
C GLU A 84 -8.26 10.55 21.13
N LEU A 85 -9.56 10.67 20.90
CA LEU A 85 -10.22 10.23 19.68
C LEU A 85 -10.02 11.27 18.58
N ILE A 86 -9.22 10.93 17.57
CA ILE A 86 -8.98 11.79 16.40
C ILE A 86 -9.85 11.33 15.23
N TYR A 87 -10.32 12.31 14.47
CA TYR A 87 -11.06 12.17 13.23
C TYR A 87 -10.30 12.93 12.16
N ASP A 88 -10.05 12.29 11.02
CA ASP A 88 -9.31 12.93 9.94
C ASP A 88 -9.90 12.57 8.58
N GLU A 89 -9.99 13.57 7.71
CA GLU A 89 -10.25 13.36 6.30
C GLU A 89 -9.05 12.62 5.69
N SER A 90 -9.31 11.44 5.13
CA SER A 90 -8.26 10.58 4.59
C SER A 90 -8.49 10.32 3.11
N CYS A 91 -7.41 10.14 2.37
CA CYS A 91 -7.44 9.55 1.05
C CYS A 91 -7.18 8.04 1.16
N MET A 92 -8.14 7.25 0.72
CA MET A 92 -7.99 5.80 0.56
C MET A 92 -7.32 5.53 -0.78
N TYR A 93 -6.22 4.79 -0.77
CA TYR A 93 -5.55 4.31 -1.97
C TYR A 93 -5.74 2.81 -2.11
N GLU A 94 -5.91 2.36 -3.36
CA GLU A 94 -5.94 0.94 -3.70
C GLU A 94 -4.98 0.65 -4.87
N VAL A 95 -4.18 -0.40 -4.69
CA VAL A 95 -3.40 -1.04 -5.77
C VAL A 95 -3.71 -2.52 -5.81
N SER A 96 -3.56 -3.14 -6.98
CA SER A 96 -3.65 -4.59 -7.12
C SER A 96 -2.35 -5.17 -7.65
N PHE A 97 -1.94 -6.31 -7.10
CA PHE A 97 -0.76 -7.03 -7.58
C PHE A 97 -0.86 -8.54 -7.43
N LEU A 98 -0.16 -9.23 -8.33
CA LEU A 98 0.12 -10.66 -8.24
C LEU A 98 1.29 -10.90 -7.30
N GLY A 99 1.22 -12.01 -6.55
CA GLY A 99 2.30 -12.44 -5.66
C GLY A 99 2.42 -11.64 -4.37
N LYS A 100 3.23 -12.14 -3.43
CA LYS A 100 3.45 -11.48 -2.12
C LYS A 100 4.73 -10.63 -2.10
N GLU A 101 5.61 -10.83 -3.08
CA GLU A 101 6.87 -10.13 -3.27
C GLU A 101 6.70 -8.63 -3.53
N ARG A 102 5.51 -8.19 -3.93
CA ARG A 102 5.19 -6.77 -4.12
C ARG A 102 4.81 -6.05 -2.82
N ILE A 103 4.53 -6.81 -1.75
CA ILE A 103 4.13 -6.25 -0.45
C ILE A 103 5.30 -5.52 0.22
N PRO A 104 6.51 -6.09 0.37
CA PRO A 104 7.60 -5.40 1.09
C PRO A 104 7.97 -4.03 0.51
N PRO A 105 8.15 -3.84 -0.82
CA PRO A 105 8.44 -2.51 -1.37
C PRO A 105 7.31 -1.50 -1.13
N LEU A 106 6.05 -1.96 -1.10
CA LEU A 106 4.92 -1.10 -0.75
C LEU A 106 4.99 -0.66 0.72
N LEU A 107 5.25 -1.60 1.63
CA LEU A 107 5.38 -1.30 3.06
C LEU A 107 6.56 -0.35 3.33
N GLU A 108 7.70 -0.55 2.66
CA GLU A 108 8.84 0.37 2.73
C GLU A 108 8.43 1.77 2.27
N LYS A 109 7.73 1.88 1.14
CA LYS A 109 7.27 3.18 0.67
C LYS A 109 6.29 3.86 1.63
N LEU A 110 5.38 3.09 2.24
CA LEU A 110 4.43 3.62 3.22
C LEU A 110 5.14 4.09 4.49
N ALA A 111 6.18 3.37 4.95
CA ALA A 111 7.01 3.83 6.06
C ALA A 111 7.72 5.15 5.74
N GLU A 112 8.29 5.31 4.54
CA GLU A 112 8.87 6.59 4.10
C GLU A 112 7.83 7.72 4.06
N VAL A 113 6.62 7.43 3.56
CA VAL A 113 5.53 8.41 3.49
C VAL A 113 5.14 8.83 4.90
N ALA A 114 4.93 7.89 5.83
CA ALA A 114 4.60 8.16 7.23
C ALA A 114 5.62 9.09 7.89
N GLU A 115 6.93 8.80 7.73
CA GLU A 115 8.01 9.69 8.21
C GLU A 115 7.92 11.09 7.58
N SER A 116 7.66 11.16 6.27
CA SER A 116 7.59 12.43 5.53
C SER A 116 6.41 13.32 5.91
N ILE A 117 5.29 12.72 6.33
CA ILE A 117 4.07 13.45 6.71
C ILE A 117 3.93 13.64 8.23
N GLY A 118 4.89 13.16 9.01
CA GLY A 118 4.84 13.21 10.48
C GLY A 118 3.68 12.40 11.05
N GLU A 119 3.41 11.22 10.49
CA GLU A 119 2.50 10.23 11.04
C GLU A 119 3.29 9.11 11.70
N ASP A 120 2.79 8.59 12.83
CA ASP A 120 3.39 7.46 13.53
C ASP A 120 3.34 6.18 12.71
N CYS A 121 2.21 5.97 12.02
CA CYS A 121 2.01 4.82 11.16
C CYS A 121 0.96 5.06 10.08
N ILE A 122 0.94 4.18 9.07
CA ILE A 122 -0.12 4.10 8.07
C ILE A 122 -0.89 2.80 8.23
N TYR A 123 -2.22 2.87 8.28
CA TYR A 123 -3.06 1.67 8.24
C TYR A 123 -2.98 1.02 6.86
N PHE A 124 -2.73 -0.29 6.84
CA PHE A 124 -2.58 -1.09 5.63
C PHE A 124 -3.40 -2.37 5.70
N LYS A 125 -4.01 -2.75 4.58
CA LYS A 125 -4.72 -4.00 4.38
C LYS A 125 -4.29 -4.65 3.08
N ALA A 126 -4.01 -5.95 3.10
CA ALA A 126 -3.78 -6.74 1.89
C ALA A 126 -4.57 -8.06 1.95
N GLY A 127 -5.56 -8.22 1.07
CA GLY A 127 -6.48 -9.34 1.12
C GLY A 127 -7.26 -9.41 2.45
N GLN A 128 -6.95 -10.42 3.28
CA GLN A 128 -7.64 -10.71 4.54
C GLN A 128 -6.86 -10.25 5.80
N TYR A 129 -5.70 -9.62 5.61
CA TYR A 129 -4.84 -9.21 6.72
C TYR A 129 -4.71 -7.70 6.75
N SER A 130 -4.64 -7.14 7.95
CA SER A 130 -4.37 -5.73 8.19
C SER A 130 -3.22 -5.57 9.17
N CYS A 131 -2.50 -4.45 9.07
CA CYS A 131 -1.49 -4.02 10.02
C CYS A 131 -1.31 -2.50 9.97
N SER A 132 -0.61 -1.96 10.98
CA SER A 132 -0.07 -0.60 10.94
C SER A 132 1.38 -0.64 10.48
N VAL A 133 1.74 0.24 9.55
CA VAL A 133 3.09 0.35 9.00
C VAL A 133 3.81 1.49 9.70
N TRP A 134 4.78 1.14 10.55
CA TRP A 134 5.57 2.09 11.33
C TRP A 134 6.94 2.33 10.66
N PRO A 135 7.42 3.58 10.55
CA PRO A 135 8.80 3.86 10.21
C PRO A 135 9.75 3.20 11.22
N LYS A 136 10.88 2.66 10.74
CA LYS A 136 11.94 2.26 11.66
C LYS A 136 12.51 3.53 12.29
N LYS A 137 12.48 3.63 13.63
CA LYS A 137 13.19 4.71 14.34
C LYS A 137 14.64 4.67 13.90
N LYS A 138 15.14 5.76 13.30
CA LYS A 138 16.57 5.94 13.11
C LYS A 138 17.19 5.92 14.50
N THR A 139 17.89 4.85 14.85
CA THR A 139 18.71 4.82 16.06
C THR A 139 19.67 6.00 15.98
N ALA A 140 19.59 6.92 16.95
CA ALA A 140 20.53 8.02 17.09
C ALA A 140 21.95 7.41 17.25
N GLY A 141 22.69 7.30 16.15
CA GLY A 141 23.96 6.58 16.11
C GLY A 141 24.78 6.84 14.85
N GLU A 142 24.16 7.12 13.71
CA GLU A 142 24.87 7.54 12.51
C GLU A 142 24.92 9.07 12.44
N LYS A 143 25.73 9.67 13.31
CA LYS A 143 26.27 11.02 13.06
C LYS A 143 27.22 10.91 11.87
N GLY A 144 26.70 11.16 10.67
CA GLY A 144 27.52 11.36 9.49
C GLY A 144 28.50 12.49 9.75
N HIS A 145 29.79 12.16 9.70
CA HIS A 145 30.89 13.09 9.54
C HIS A 145 30.57 13.99 8.33
N ARG A 146 30.26 15.26 8.57
CA ARG A 146 30.41 16.28 7.52
C ARG A 146 31.86 16.73 7.61
N THR A 147 32.64 16.38 6.61
CA THR A 147 33.87 17.08 6.23
C THR A 147 33.55 18.50 5.79
#